data_AF-A0A2V8X6X8-F1
#
_entry.id   AF-A0A2V8X6X8-F1
#
_cell.length_a   1.000
_cell.length_b   1.000
_cell.length_c   1.000
_cell.angle_alpha   90.00
_cell.angle_beta   90.00
_cell.angle_gamma   90.00
#
_symmetry.space_group_name_H-M   'P 1'
#
loop_
_entity.id
_entity.type
_entity.pdbx_description
1 polymer ?
#
loop_
_entity_poly.entity_id
_entity_poly.type
_entity_poly.pdbx_seq_one_letter_code
_entity_poly.pdbx_strand_id
1 'polypeptide(L)'
;MSEAAQAPPSVASRQQSHSYLVFLLQVSRPGLWSTTSLFYLMPLGHADILHSGKLWLGLVFVLFPLGFLLYGVNDIVDAESDSLNPRKGTFMFGSRGAREQLAALKWQIAAVQVPFVAAFYFFVGPRILWWYAVLLLAVGLYNAPKIAWKGRPPFDVLIQASYLLVFVLSSWLNNARQLPWQTFLFGAMFAMHSHIFGEVMDIEPDRLSGWRTTATVIGRVRAKFLIAAFLCRHRSAVVPGRCDLAMERACL
;
A
#
# COMPACT_ATOMS: atom_id res chain seq x y z
N MET A 1 -7.60 53.42 8.44
CA MET A 1 -7.59 51.95 8.32
C MET A 1 -6.23 51.58 7.79
N SER A 2 -5.30 51.18 8.67
CA SER A 2 -3.92 50.85 8.28
C SER A 2 -3.87 49.35 7.97
N GLU A 3 -3.66 49.06 6.68
CA GLU A 3 -3.47 47.73 6.14
C GLU A 3 -2.05 47.28 6.45
N ALA A 4 -1.90 46.41 7.46
CA ALA A 4 -0.62 45.83 7.83
C ALA A 4 -0.17 44.87 6.72
N ALA A 5 0.72 45.33 5.84
CA ALA A 5 1.39 44.51 4.86
C ALA A 5 2.25 43.44 5.58
N GLN A 6 1.84 42.17 5.48
CA GLN A 6 2.59 41.03 5.99
C GLN A 6 3.92 40.91 5.26
N ALA A 7 5.02 41.04 6.00
CA ALA A 7 6.37 40.83 5.49
C ALA A 7 6.52 39.40 4.91
N PRO A 8 7.21 39.23 3.77
CA PRO A 8 7.35 37.93 3.14
C PRO A 8 8.14 36.96 4.04
N PRO A 9 7.78 35.67 4.07
CA PRO A 9 8.44 34.69 4.92
C PRO A 9 9.94 34.59 4.60
N SER A 10 10.76 34.59 5.66
CA SER A 10 12.23 34.56 5.59
C SER A 10 12.75 33.33 4.87
N VAL A 11 13.93 33.41 4.24
CA VAL A 11 14.53 32.32 3.45
C VAL A 11 14.66 31.02 4.25
N ALA A 12 15.02 31.10 5.54
CA ALA A 12 15.11 29.96 6.44
C ALA A 12 13.75 29.26 6.65
N SER A 13 12.66 30.03 6.79
CA SER A 13 11.31 29.48 6.91
C SER A 13 10.84 28.76 5.64
N ARG A 14 11.22 29.26 4.45
CA ARG A 14 10.92 28.59 3.17
C ARG A 14 11.70 27.29 3.01
N GLN A 15 12.99 27.29 3.36
CA GLN A 15 13.81 26.07 3.31
C GLN A 15 13.30 25.00 4.27
N GLN A 16 12.93 25.38 5.49
CA GLN A 16 12.37 24.47 6.48
C GLN A 16 11.01 23.90 6.03
N SER A 17 10.15 24.73 5.42
CA SER A 17 8.87 24.30 4.86
C SER A 17 9.06 23.33 3.69
N HIS A 18 10.03 23.60 2.81
CA HIS A 18 10.34 22.70 1.68
C HIS A 18 10.88 21.35 2.17
N SER A 19 11.80 21.35 3.14
CA SER A 19 12.29 20.12 3.78
C SER A 19 11.16 19.32 4.44
N TYR A 20 10.16 20.01 4.99
CA TYR A 20 9.01 19.35 5.60
C TYR A 20 8.05 18.75 4.58
N LEU A 21 7.77 19.44 3.47
CA LEU A 21 6.96 18.88 2.38
C LEU A 21 7.63 17.66 1.74
N VAL A 22 8.95 17.71 1.53
CA VAL A 22 9.73 16.57 1.06
C VAL A 22 9.64 15.40 2.04
N PHE A 23 9.72 15.67 3.35
CA PHE A 23 9.50 14.66 4.39
C PHE A 23 8.13 13.99 4.27
N LEU A 24 7.03 14.76 4.16
CA LEU A 24 5.68 14.22 4.02
C LEU A 24 5.52 13.38 2.75
N LEU A 25 6.12 13.83 1.63
CA LEU A 25 6.14 13.07 0.40
C LEU A 25 6.92 11.75 0.57
N GLN A 26 8.09 11.77 1.19
CA GLN A 26 8.87 10.56 1.44
C GLN A 26 8.11 9.55 2.31
N VAL A 27 7.37 10.00 3.32
CA VAL A 27 6.52 9.12 4.16
C VAL A 27 5.49 8.38 3.31
N SER A 28 4.91 9.03 2.29
CA SER A 28 3.93 8.37 1.39
C SER A 28 4.53 7.30 0.46
N ARG A 29 5.86 7.18 0.42
CA ARG A 29 6.67 6.29 -0.43
C ARG A 29 6.28 6.32 -1.92
N PRO A 30 6.60 7.42 -2.65
CA PRO A 30 6.29 7.58 -4.08
C PRO A 30 6.78 6.45 -4.98
N GLY A 31 7.81 5.72 -4.55
CA GLY A 31 8.27 4.51 -5.21
C GLY A 31 7.21 3.42 -5.40
N LEU A 32 6.21 3.37 -4.51
CA LEU A 32 5.19 2.32 -4.46
C LEU A 32 3.85 2.77 -5.08
N TRP A 33 3.78 4.02 -5.52
CA TRP A 33 2.61 4.62 -6.16
C TRP A 33 2.19 3.92 -7.45
N SER A 34 3.15 3.40 -8.21
CA SER A 34 2.89 2.63 -9.42
C SER A 34 2.03 1.41 -9.14
N THR A 35 2.33 0.69 -8.06
CA THR A 35 1.61 -0.53 -7.67
C THR A 35 0.19 -0.20 -7.21
N THR A 36 0.02 0.81 -6.36
CA THR A 36 -1.32 1.21 -5.87
C THR A 36 -2.18 1.77 -7.00
N SER A 37 -1.58 2.50 -7.95
CA SER A 37 -2.26 3.00 -9.15
C SER A 37 -2.72 1.85 -10.05
N LEU A 38 -1.86 0.87 -10.31
CA LEU A 38 -2.24 -0.32 -11.09
C LEU A 38 -3.41 -1.04 -10.45
N PHE A 39 -3.39 -1.19 -9.12
CA PHE A 39 -4.49 -1.83 -8.41
C PHE A 39 -5.79 -1.03 -8.52
N TYR A 40 -5.71 0.30 -8.40
CA TYR A 40 -6.88 1.16 -8.50
C TYR A 40 -7.45 1.22 -9.92
N LEU A 41 -6.62 1.17 -10.95
CA LEU A 41 -7.07 1.20 -12.35
C LEU A 41 -7.57 -0.16 -12.84
N MET A 42 -7.22 -1.26 -12.19
CA MET A 42 -7.57 -2.62 -12.63
C MET A 42 -9.09 -2.85 -12.85
N PRO A 43 -10.00 -2.43 -11.96
CA PRO A 43 -11.44 -2.55 -12.20
C PRO A 43 -11.99 -1.66 -13.33
N LEU A 44 -11.19 -0.70 -13.79
CA LEU A 44 -11.64 0.40 -14.65
C LEU A 44 -11.17 0.29 -16.10
N GLY A 45 -10.39 -0.73 -16.44
CA GLY A 45 -9.74 -0.86 -17.76
C GLY A 45 -10.65 -0.92 -18.99
N HIS A 46 -11.97 -1.03 -18.80
CA HIS A 46 -12.96 -1.11 -19.88
C HIS A 46 -13.89 0.11 -19.95
N ALA A 47 -13.68 1.13 -19.13
CA ALA A 47 -14.59 2.26 -18.99
C ALA A 47 -13.95 3.57 -19.49
N ASP A 48 -14.70 4.37 -20.24
CA ASP A 48 -14.29 5.73 -20.59
C ASP A 48 -14.54 6.65 -19.39
N ILE A 49 -13.58 6.66 -18.47
CA ILE A 49 -13.70 7.32 -17.17
C ILE A 49 -12.61 8.35 -16.91
N LEU A 50 -11.73 8.60 -17.89
CA LEU A 50 -10.66 9.60 -17.74
C LEU A 50 -11.22 11.00 -17.48
N HIS A 51 -12.44 11.27 -17.94
CA HIS A 51 -13.16 12.51 -17.70
C HIS A 51 -13.87 12.59 -16.33
N SER A 52 -13.93 11.49 -15.59
CA SER A 52 -14.62 11.43 -14.30
C SER A 52 -13.78 12.02 -13.18
N GLY A 53 -14.29 13.04 -12.49
CA GLY A 53 -13.66 13.56 -11.27
C GLY A 53 -13.51 12.50 -10.16
N LYS A 54 -14.38 11.48 -10.14
CA LYS A 54 -14.31 10.36 -9.17
C LYS A 54 -13.08 9.48 -9.37
N LEU A 55 -12.68 9.27 -10.64
CA LEU A 55 -11.46 8.54 -10.97
C LEU A 55 -10.26 9.24 -10.32
N TRP A 56 -10.10 10.53 -10.63
CA TRP A 56 -8.97 11.33 -10.16
C TRP A 56 -8.96 11.49 -8.64
N LEU A 57 -10.13 11.68 -8.01
CA LEU A 57 -10.24 11.73 -6.56
C LEU A 57 -9.70 10.46 -5.91
N GLY A 58 -10.13 9.28 -6.37
CA GLY A 58 -9.63 8.02 -5.82
C GLY A 58 -8.18 7.74 -6.21
N LEU A 59 -7.73 8.17 -7.40
CA LEU A 59 -6.33 8.03 -7.81
C LEU A 59 -5.40 8.84 -6.89
N VAL A 60 -5.75 10.11 -6.64
CA VAL A 60 -5.03 10.95 -5.67
C VAL A 60 -5.00 10.28 -4.30
N PHE A 61 -6.14 9.72 -3.85
CA PHE A 61 -6.24 9.02 -2.59
C PHE A 61 -5.29 7.81 -2.48
N VAL A 62 -5.25 6.93 -3.47
CA VAL A 62 -4.42 5.71 -3.41
C VAL A 62 -2.93 6.00 -3.59
N LEU A 63 -2.59 7.13 -4.21
CA LEU A 63 -1.23 7.61 -4.37
C LEU A 63 -0.71 8.18 -3.05
N PHE A 64 -1.34 9.24 -2.55
CA PHE A 64 -0.78 9.99 -1.43
C PHE A 64 -1.44 9.66 -0.08
N PRO A 65 -2.72 9.98 0.20
CA PRO A 65 -3.35 9.71 1.50
C PRO A 65 -3.25 8.25 1.97
N LEU A 66 -3.51 7.28 1.10
CA LEU A 66 -3.45 5.86 1.47
C LEU A 66 -2.03 5.45 1.85
N GLY A 67 -1.03 5.76 1.01
CA GLY A 67 0.38 5.50 1.32
C GLY A 67 0.81 6.21 2.60
N PHE A 68 0.38 7.46 2.78
CA PHE A 68 0.66 8.26 3.98
C PHE A 68 0.07 7.63 5.26
N LEU A 69 -1.10 7.00 5.19
CA LEU A 69 -1.67 6.23 6.30
C LEU A 69 -0.89 4.93 6.54
N LEU A 70 -0.72 4.10 5.51
CA LEU A 70 -0.11 2.77 5.64
C LEU A 70 1.34 2.87 6.14
N TYR A 71 2.14 3.71 5.47
CA TYR A 71 3.56 3.86 5.74
C TYR A 71 3.84 4.87 6.85
N GLY A 72 3.02 5.91 7.00
CA GLY A 72 3.18 6.86 8.10
C GLY A 72 2.91 6.23 9.46
N VAL A 73 1.90 5.37 9.59
CA VAL A 73 1.71 4.59 10.84
C VAL A 73 2.87 3.63 11.08
N ASN A 74 3.40 3.02 10.01
CA ASN A 74 4.57 2.15 10.10
C ASN A 74 5.80 2.91 10.60
N ASP A 75 6.11 4.07 10.00
CA ASP A 75 7.26 4.92 10.39
C ASP A 75 7.11 5.47 11.83
N ILE A 76 5.89 5.69 12.34
CA ILE A 76 5.66 6.08 13.76
C ILE A 76 6.02 4.93 14.71
N VAL A 77 5.60 3.70 14.38
CA VAL A 77 5.81 2.54 15.25
C VAL A 77 7.26 2.08 15.21
N ASP A 78 7.90 2.13 14.04
CA ASP A 78 9.27 1.66 13.82
C ASP A 78 10.33 2.76 14.00
N ALA A 79 9.96 3.91 14.55
CA ALA A 79 10.80 5.10 14.69
C ALA A 79 12.19 4.81 15.27
N GLU A 80 12.26 3.95 16.29
CA GLU A 80 13.51 3.59 16.95
C GLU A 80 14.40 2.71 16.07
N SER A 81 13.84 1.64 15.48
CA SER A 81 14.58 0.76 14.56
C SER A 81 14.97 1.46 13.25
N ASP A 82 14.12 2.34 12.74
CA ASP A 82 14.33 3.07 11.49
C ASP A 82 15.45 4.12 11.59
N SER A 83 15.69 4.64 12.80
CA SER A 83 16.80 5.57 13.05
C SER A 83 18.18 4.96 12.76
N LEU A 84 18.29 3.63 12.86
CA LEU A 84 19.53 2.87 12.65
C LEU A 84 19.65 2.29 11.24
N ASN A 85 18.58 2.34 10.42
CA ASN A 85 18.55 1.69 9.11
C ASN A 85 19.22 2.54 8.01
N PRO A 86 20.27 2.04 7.32
CA PRO A 86 20.99 2.79 6.28
C PRO A 86 20.13 3.13 5.04
N ARG A 87 19.01 2.43 4.80
CA ARG A 87 18.17 2.59 3.60
C ARG A 87 17.09 3.68 3.72
N LYS A 88 16.83 4.15 4.94
CA LYS A 88 15.85 5.22 5.23
C LYS A 88 16.36 6.60 4.78
N GLY A 89 15.45 7.51 4.47
CA GLY A 89 15.75 8.84 3.92
C GLY A 89 15.59 8.95 2.40
N THR A 90 14.93 7.98 1.77
CA THR A 90 14.69 7.94 0.32
C THR A 90 13.20 7.89 0.01
N PHE A 91 12.81 8.26 -1.21
CA PHE A 91 11.42 8.18 -1.67
C PHE A 91 10.89 6.74 -1.79
N MET A 92 11.77 5.72 -1.79
CA MET A 92 11.37 4.31 -1.85
C MET A 92 11.13 3.72 -0.47
N PHE A 93 11.94 4.08 0.54
CA PHE A 93 11.97 3.40 1.84
C PHE A 93 11.40 4.24 3.00
N GLY A 94 11.01 5.49 2.75
CA GLY A 94 10.45 6.38 3.76
C GLY A 94 11.49 7.33 4.34
N SER A 95 11.02 8.30 5.13
CA SER A 95 11.85 9.36 5.71
C SER A 95 12.59 8.91 6.97
N ARG A 96 13.66 9.63 7.35
CA ARG A 96 14.20 9.60 8.72
C ARG A 96 13.58 10.76 9.50
N GLY A 97 12.38 10.56 10.02
CA GLY A 97 11.69 11.60 10.77
C GLY A 97 12.35 11.88 12.12
N ALA A 98 12.48 13.16 12.47
CA ALA A 98 12.78 13.53 13.86
C ALA A 98 11.60 13.16 14.77
N ARG A 99 11.86 12.89 16.06
CA ARG A 99 10.81 12.49 17.04
C ARG A 99 9.61 13.45 17.06
N GLU A 100 9.87 14.75 16.93
CA GLU A 100 8.85 15.80 16.88
C GLU A 100 7.96 15.71 15.63
N GLN A 101 8.57 15.41 14.47
CA GLN A 101 7.84 15.23 13.22
C GLN A 101 6.94 14.00 13.27
N LEU A 102 7.42 12.90 13.87
CA LEU A 102 6.65 11.67 14.06
C LEU A 102 5.51 11.85 15.08
N ALA A 103 5.72 12.66 16.11
CA ALA A 103 4.66 12.98 17.07
C ALA A 103 3.50 13.77 16.44
N ALA A 104 3.81 14.68 15.51
CA ALA A 104 2.83 15.42 14.73
C ALA A 104 2.18 14.55 13.63
N LEU A 105 2.90 13.55 13.11
CA LEU A 105 2.51 12.76 11.95
C LEU A 105 1.14 12.08 12.12
N LYS A 106 0.80 11.58 13.32
CA LYS A 106 -0.53 10.98 13.59
C LYS A 106 -1.69 11.94 13.32
N TRP A 107 -1.52 13.22 13.67
CA TRP A 107 -2.54 14.25 13.48
C TRP A 107 -2.63 14.67 12.02
N GLN A 108 -1.50 14.70 11.33
CA GLN A 108 -1.45 14.97 9.90
C GLN A 108 -2.09 13.85 9.09
N ILE A 109 -1.85 12.59 9.45
CA ILE A 109 -2.51 11.44 8.84
C ILE A 109 -4.03 11.58 9.01
N ALA A 110 -4.50 11.85 10.23
CA ALA A 110 -5.93 12.07 10.47
C ALA A 110 -6.49 13.24 9.64
N ALA A 111 -5.81 14.39 9.64
CA ALA A 111 -6.22 15.58 8.90
C ALA A 111 -6.29 15.35 7.38
N VAL A 112 -5.34 14.59 6.81
CA VAL A 112 -5.34 14.23 5.38
C VAL A 112 -6.44 13.23 5.06
N GLN A 113 -6.77 12.31 5.98
CA GLN A 113 -7.80 11.28 5.75
C GLN A 113 -9.23 11.83 5.80
N VAL A 114 -9.54 12.74 6.75
CA VAL A 114 -10.88 13.30 6.97
C VAL A 114 -11.59 13.80 5.70
N PRO A 115 -10.99 14.66 4.85
CA PRO A 115 -11.68 15.16 3.65
C PRO A 115 -12.01 14.03 2.65
N PHE A 116 -11.17 13.00 2.55
CA PHE A 116 -11.44 11.85 1.67
C PHE A 116 -12.52 10.94 2.25
N VAL A 117 -12.54 10.72 3.57
CA VAL A 117 -13.64 9.99 4.24
C VAL A 117 -14.97 10.68 3.95
N ALA A 118 -15.04 12.01 4.09
CA ALA A 118 -16.24 12.77 3.81
C ALA A 118 -16.65 12.70 2.33
N ALA A 119 -15.69 12.89 1.41
CA ALA A 119 -15.95 12.81 -0.02
C ALA A 119 -16.44 11.40 -0.45
N PHE A 120 -15.79 10.35 0.03
CA PHE A 120 -16.21 8.98 -0.28
C PHE A 120 -17.53 8.61 0.39
N TYR A 121 -17.82 9.12 1.59
CA TYR A 121 -19.13 8.95 2.21
C TYR A 121 -20.24 9.56 1.35
N PHE A 122 -19.99 10.75 0.80
CA PHE A 122 -20.93 11.42 -0.11
C PHE A 122 -21.16 10.62 -1.41
N PHE A 123 -20.11 10.09 -2.04
CA PHE A 123 -20.24 9.38 -3.32
C PHE A 123 -20.66 7.90 -3.22
N VAL A 124 -20.23 7.20 -2.16
CA VAL A 124 -20.37 5.75 -2.00
C VAL A 124 -21.45 5.38 -0.97
N GLY A 125 -21.75 6.29 -0.04
CA GLY A 125 -22.67 6.09 1.07
C GLY A 125 -22.01 5.47 2.31
N PRO A 126 -22.81 5.10 3.33
CA PRO A 126 -22.32 4.69 4.65
C PRO A 126 -21.45 3.43 4.66
N ARG A 127 -21.57 2.58 3.62
CA ARG A 127 -20.73 1.38 3.46
C ARG A 127 -19.23 1.70 3.39
N ILE A 128 -18.82 2.93 3.04
CA ILE A 128 -17.41 3.31 3.06
C ILE A 128 -16.82 3.28 4.47
N LEU A 129 -17.63 3.51 5.50
CA LEU A 129 -17.17 3.49 6.88
C LEU A 129 -16.71 2.07 7.28
N TRP A 130 -17.41 1.04 6.80
CA TRP A 130 -16.98 -0.35 6.95
C TRP A 130 -15.68 -0.62 6.22
N TRP A 131 -15.51 -0.10 5.00
CA TRP A 131 -14.26 -0.21 4.26
C TRP A 131 -13.08 0.42 5.02
N TYR A 132 -13.27 1.63 5.56
CA TYR A 132 -12.26 2.29 6.40
C TYR A 132 -11.98 1.53 7.69
N ALA A 133 -12.99 0.97 8.34
CA ALA A 133 -12.81 0.16 9.54
C ALA A 133 -11.92 -1.07 9.25
N VAL A 134 -12.15 -1.76 8.12
CA VAL A 134 -11.31 -2.90 7.70
C VAL A 134 -9.89 -2.43 7.34
N LEU A 135 -9.74 -1.29 6.66
CA LEU A 135 -8.43 -0.70 6.37
C LEU A 135 -7.65 -0.40 7.67
N LEU A 136 -8.28 0.30 8.61
CA LEU A 136 -7.66 0.65 9.89
C LEU A 136 -7.36 -0.58 10.74
N LEU A 137 -8.24 -1.59 10.71
CA LEU A 137 -7.98 -2.88 11.34
C LEU A 137 -6.75 -3.55 10.73
N ALA A 138 -6.61 -3.60 9.41
CA ALA A 138 -5.44 -4.17 8.75
C ALA A 138 -4.15 -3.43 9.11
N VAL A 139 -4.17 -2.09 9.08
CA VAL A 139 -3.04 -1.24 9.53
C VAL A 139 -2.69 -1.50 10.99
N GLY A 140 -3.71 -1.63 11.85
CA GLY A 140 -3.55 -1.95 13.26
C GLY A 140 -2.96 -3.33 13.50
N LEU A 141 -3.46 -4.37 12.82
CA LEU A 141 -2.94 -5.74 12.92
C LEU A 141 -1.48 -5.83 12.44
N TYR A 142 -1.14 -5.08 11.39
CA TYR A 142 0.22 -5.03 10.86
C TYR A 142 1.21 -4.37 11.86
N ASN A 143 0.81 -3.27 12.51
CA ASN A 143 1.73 -2.43 13.29
C ASN A 143 1.59 -2.53 14.82
N ALA A 144 0.47 -2.95 15.39
CA ALA A 144 0.26 -2.87 16.85
C ALA A 144 1.32 -3.69 17.61
N PRO A 145 2.00 -3.14 18.64
CA PRO A 145 3.17 -3.79 19.27
C PRO A 145 2.94 -5.22 19.77
N LYS A 146 1.73 -5.54 20.24
CA LYS A 146 1.38 -6.89 20.72
C LYS A 146 1.04 -7.88 19.59
N ILE A 147 0.70 -7.37 18.41
CA ILE A 147 0.23 -8.14 17.26
C ILE A 147 1.32 -8.23 16.20
N ALA A 148 1.82 -7.09 15.73
CA ALA A 148 2.96 -6.91 14.84
C ALA A 148 3.06 -8.01 13.76
N TRP A 149 1.96 -8.22 13.01
CA TRP A 149 1.88 -9.32 12.04
C TRP A 149 2.99 -9.30 11.00
N LYS A 150 3.54 -8.11 10.70
CA LYS A 150 4.71 -7.93 9.83
C LYS A 150 5.96 -8.73 10.24
N GLY A 151 6.05 -9.17 11.50
CA GLY A 151 7.14 -10.01 12.01
C GLY A 151 6.65 -11.39 12.48
N ARG A 152 5.50 -11.86 11.99
CA ARG A 152 4.89 -13.14 12.39
C ARG A 152 4.43 -13.95 11.17
N PRO A 153 5.24 -14.89 10.69
CA PRO A 153 4.87 -15.78 9.60
C PRO A 153 3.70 -16.70 10.00
N PRO A 154 2.75 -17.00 9.11
CA PRO A 154 2.60 -16.49 7.74
C PRO A 154 1.74 -15.21 7.62
N PHE A 155 1.44 -14.55 8.74
CA PHE A 155 0.51 -13.41 8.79
C PHE A 155 1.07 -12.15 8.13
N ASP A 156 2.39 -11.97 8.15
CA ASP A 156 3.14 -10.95 7.40
C ASP A 156 2.84 -10.99 5.89
N VAL A 157 2.72 -12.19 5.32
CA VAL A 157 2.36 -12.39 3.91
C VAL A 157 0.85 -12.25 3.73
N LEU A 158 0.03 -12.90 4.56
CA LEU A 158 -1.43 -12.92 4.37
C LEU A 158 -2.07 -11.53 4.48
N ILE A 159 -1.57 -10.67 5.37
CA ILE A 159 -2.08 -9.31 5.56
C ILE A 159 -1.92 -8.45 4.30
N GLN A 160 -1.03 -8.81 3.38
CA GLN A 160 -0.86 -8.13 2.08
C GLN A 160 -2.10 -8.27 1.20
N ALA A 161 -2.98 -9.25 1.43
CA ALA A 161 -4.27 -9.31 0.77
C ALA A 161 -5.17 -8.09 1.08
N SER A 162 -4.88 -7.32 2.14
CA SER A 162 -5.57 -6.07 2.43
C SER A 162 -5.43 -5.01 1.32
N TYR A 163 -4.41 -5.08 0.47
CA TYR A 163 -4.30 -4.22 -0.73
C TYR A 163 -5.47 -4.40 -1.71
N LEU A 164 -6.20 -5.51 -1.65
CA LEU A 164 -7.41 -5.73 -2.45
C LEU A 164 -8.56 -4.79 -2.06
N LEU A 165 -8.49 -4.14 -0.90
CA LEU A 165 -9.41 -3.05 -0.56
C LEU A 165 -9.37 -1.93 -1.61
N VAL A 166 -8.25 -1.73 -2.29
CA VAL A 166 -8.13 -0.78 -3.40
C VAL A 166 -9.03 -1.16 -4.58
N PHE A 167 -9.18 -2.45 -4.90
CA PHE A 167 -10.11 -2.91 -5.95
C PHE A 167 -11.55 -2.59 -5.57
N VAL A 168 -11.91 -2.81 -4.31
CA VAL A 168 -13.25 -2.56 -3.78
C VAL A 168 -13.56 -1.06 -3.82
N LEU A 169 -12.63 -0.22 -3.34
CA LEU A 169 -12.78 1.23 -3.37
C LEU A 169 -12.96 1.75 -4.79
N SER A 170 -12.10 1.30 -5.72
CA SER A 170 -12.14 1.71 -7.13
C SER A 170 -13.49 1.38 -7.78
N SER A 171 -13.97 0.15 -7.62
CA SER A 171 -15.27 -0.28 -8.15
C SER A 171 -16.42 0.52 -7.55
N TRP A 172 -16.43 0.70 -6.23
CA TRP A 172 -17.51 1.40 -5.53
C TRP A 172 -17.57 2.89 -5.85
N LEU A 173 -16.42 3.56 -5.92
CA LEU A 173 -16.35 5.00 -6.17
C LEU A 173 -16.74 5.34 -7.62
N ASN A 174 -16.36 4.50 -8.57
CA ASN A 174 -16.61 4.73 -9.99
C ASN A 174 -17.86 4.04 -10.53
N ASN A 175 -18.67 3.42 -9.66
CA ASN A 175 -19.84 2.61 -10.05
C ASN A 175 -19.50 1.52 -11.07
N ALA A 176 -18.27 1.00 -11.04
CA ALA A 176 -17.83 -0.09 -11.91
C ALA A 176 -18.20 -1.45 -11.29
N ARG A 177 -18.44 -2.44 -12.16
CA ARG A 177 -18.67 -3.81 -11.68
C ARG A 177 -17.43 -4.30 -10.93
N GLN A 178 -17.66 -5.04 -9.84
CA GLN A 178 -16.56 -5.65 -9.12
C GLN A 178 -15.85 -6.69 -10.01
N LEU A 179 -14.53 -6.72 -9.89
CA LEU A 179 -13.69 -7.73 -10.52
C LEU A 179 -14.12 -9.16 -10.09
N PRO A 180 -14.01 -10.15 -10.98
CA PRO A 180 -14.32 -11.53 -10.64
C PRO A 180 -13.33 -12.06 -9.58
N TRP A 181 -13.74 -13.07 -8.81
CA TRP A 181 -12.96 -13.57 -7.66
C TRP A 181 -11.57 -14.08 -8.07
N GLN A 182 -11.38 -14.55 -9.30
CA GLN A 182 -10.10 -14.97 -9.85
C GLN A 182 -9.10 -13.80 -9.90
N THR A 183 -9.57 -12.59 -10.23
CA THR A 183 -8.73 -11.39 -10.24
C THR A 183 -8.40 -10.94 -8.82
N PHE A 184 -9.31 -11.11 -7.86
CA PHE A 184 -9.01 -10.90 -6.44
C PHE A 184 -7.93 -11.87 -5.94
N LEU A 185 -8.07 -13.16 -6.24
CA LEU A 185 -7.07 -14.17 -5.88
C LEU A 185 -5.72 -13.82 -6.51
N PHE A 186 -5.71 -13.43 -7.78
CA PHE A 186 -4.49 -12.99 -8.45
C PHE A 186 -3.88 -11.76 -7.79
N GLY A 187 -4.66 -10.71 -7.52
CA GLY A 187 -4.18 -9.52 -6.83
C GLY A 187 -3.63 -9.83 -5.43
N ALA A 188 -4.26 -10.77 -4.71
CA ALA A 188 -3.79 -11.22 -3.41
C ALA A 188 -2.40 -11.86 -3.54
N MET A 189 -2.27 -12.81 -4.47
CA MET A 189 -1.02 -13.49 -4.75
C MET A 189 0.05 -12.52 -5.24
N PHE A 190 -0.33 -11.50 -6.02
CA PHE A 190 0.54 -10.42 -6.49
C PHE A 190 1.06 -9.53 -5.34
N ALA A 191 0.20 -9.20 -4.38
CA ALA A 191 0.63 -8.47 -3.19
C ALA A 191 1.55 -9.33 -2.31
N MET A 192 1.22 -10.62 -2.15
CA MET A 192 1.97 -11.58 -1.33
C MET A 192 3.37 -11.86 -1.86
N HIS A 193 3.53 -12.18 -3.16
CA HIS A 193 4.87 -12.48 -3.70
C HIS A 193 5.76 -11.24 -3.77
N SER A 194 5.20 -10.05 -4.02
CA SER A 194 5.96 -8.80 -4.02
C SER A 194 6.47 -8.46 -2.61
N HIS A 195 5.70 -8.77 -1.57
CA HIS A 195 6.15 -8.67 -0.18
C HIS A 195 7.31 -9.63 0.12
N ILE A 196 7.15 -10.92 -0.19
CA ILE A 196 8.23 -11.91 0.02
C ILE A 196 9.47 -11.55 -0.80
N PHE A 197 9.31 -11.01 -2.00
CA PHE A 197 10.45 -10.54 -2.80
C PHE A 197 11.24 -9.44 -2.07
N GLY A 198 10.52 -8.50 -1.43
CA GLY A 198 11.10 -7.51 -0.52
C GLY A 198 11.85 -8.16 0.64
N GLU A 199 11.20 -9.07 1.37
CA GLU A 199 11.83 -9.77 2.50
C GLU A 199 13.09 -10.56 2.09
N VAL A 200 13.11 -11.14 0.89
CA VAL A 200 14.27 -11.90 0.37
C VAL A 200 15.50 -11.02 0.18
N MET A 201 15.30 -9.75 -0.19
CA MET A 201 16.39 -8.77 -0.28
C MET A 201 16.87 -8.33 1.10
N ASP A 202 16.04 -8.50 2.13
CA ASP A 202 16.21 -7.92 3.46
C ASP A 202 16.51 -8.98 4.53
N ILE A 203 16.76 -10.25 4.13
CA ILE A 203 17.02 -11.38 5.05
C ILE A 203 18.15 -11.08 6.04
N GLU A 204 19.30 -10.59 5.55
CA GLU A 204 20.45 -10.31 6.41
C GLU A 204 20.17 -9.17 7.42
N PRO A 205 19.72 -7.96 7.01
CA PRO A 205 19.40 -6.90 7.96
C PRO A 205 18.24 -7.25 8.92
N ASP A 206 17.23 -8.00 8.47
CA ASP A 206 16.11 -8.44 9.32
C ASP A 206 16.59 -9.39 10.42
N ARG A 207 17.49 -10.33 10.07
CA ARG A 207 18.10 -11.25 11.05
C ARG A 207 18.94 -10.52 12.09
N LEU A 208 19.74 -9.54 11.67
CA LEU A 208 20.55 -8.72 12.58
C LEU A 208 19.68 -7.90 13.54
N SER A 209 18.50 -7.50 13.09
CA SER A 209 17.55 -6.70 13.86
C SER A 209 16.58 -7.57 14.70
N GLY A 210 16.74 -8.90 14.68
CA GLY A 210 15.89 -9.84 15.42
C GLY A 210 14.47 -10.03 14.86
N TRP A 211 14.18 -9.50 13.67
CA TRP A 211 12.88 -9.67 13.03
C TRP A 211 12.74 -11.07 12.44
N ARG A 212 11.55 -11.66 12.61
CA ARG A 212 11.19 -12.97 12.06
C ARG A 212 10.16 -12.79 10.95
N THR A 213 10.61 -12.48 9.75
CA THR A 213 9.77 -12.45 8.53
C THR A 213 9.69 -13.82 7.86
N THR A 214 8.75 -14.02 6.94
CA THR A 214 8.56 -15.30 6.25
C THR A 214 9.85 -15.73 5.56
N ALA A 215 10.51 -14.84 4.82
CA ALA A 215 11.78 -15.14 4.16
C ALA A 215 12.92 -15.49 5.14
N THR A 216 12.97 -14.87 6.34
CA THR A 216 14.01 -15.21 7.33
C THR A 216 13.82 -16.62 7.91
N VAL A 217 12.57 -17.06 8.08
CA VAL A 217 12.19 -18.38 8.63
C VAL A 217 12.35 -19.49 7.61
N ILE A 218 11.82 -19.33 6.40
CA ILE A 218 11.90 -20.38 5.36
C ILE A 218 13.23 -20.37 4.61
N GLY A 219 13.96 -19.25 4.66
CA GLY A 219 15.25 -19.07 3.99
C GLY A 219 15.13 -18.67 2.52
N ARG A 220 16.20 -18.05 2.00
CA ARG A 220 16.28 -17.43 0.67
C ARG A 220 15.82 -18.35 -0.47
N VAL A 221 16.24 -19.61 -0.46
CA VAL A 221 15.93 -20.57 -1.54
C VAL A 221 14.43 -20.94 -1.53
N ARG A 222 13.88 -21.30 -0.36
CA ARG A 222 12.45 -21.67 -0.25
C ARG A 222 11.54 -20.47 -0.50
N ALA A 223 11.94 -19.27 -0.08
CA ALA A 223 11.22 -18.04 -0.38
C ALA A 223 11.16 -17.75 -1.89
N LYS A 224 12.27 -17.96 -2.63
CA LYS A 224 12.26 -17.88 -4.10
C LYS A 224 11.33 -18.92 -4.74
N PHE A 225 11.30 -20.16 -4.23
CA PHE A 225 10.35 -21.17 -4.71
C PHE A 225 8.89 -20.80 -4.40
N LEU A 226 8.62 -20.19 -3.25
CA LEU A 226 7.28 -19.71 -2.90
C LEU A 226 6.82 -18.57 -3.82
N ILE A 227 7.71 -17.62 -4.14
CA ILE A 227 7.47 -16.58 -5.16
C ILE A 227 7.17 -17.22 -6.51
N ALA A 228 7.99 -18.18 -6.94
CA ALA A 228 7.77 -18.91 -8.20
C ALA A 228 6.42 -19.65 -8.20
N ALA A 229 6.03 -20.27 -7.09
CA ALA A 229 4.74 -20.95 -6.96
C ALA A 229 3.56 -19.98 -7.12
N PHE A 230 3.63 -18.79 -6.52
CA PHE A 230 2.61 -17.76 -6.72
C PHE A 230 2.54 -17.29 -8.18
N LEU A 231 3.68 -17.13 -8.85
CA LEU A 231 3.75 -16.75 -10.26
C LEU A 231 3.31 -17.87 -11.22
N CYS A 232 3.58 -19.14 -10.91
CA CYS A 232 3.20 -20.27 -11.78
C CYS A 232 1.71 -20.61 -11.67
N ARG A 233 1.14 -20.57 -10.46
CA ARG A 233 -0.30 -20.83 -10.24
C ARG A 233 -1.18 -19.78 -10.94
N HIS A 234 -0.64 -18.58 -11.21
CA HIS A 234 -1.27 -17.55 -12.03
C HIS A 234 -1.67 -18.05 -13.42
N ARG A 235 -0.83 -18.87 -14.07
CA ARG A 235 -1.07 -19.32 -15.45
C ARG A 235 -2.27 -20.28 -15.57
N SER A 236 -2.57 -21.02 -14.50
CA SER A 236 -3.68 -21.98 -14.48
C SER A 236 -5.04 -21.34 -14.15
N ALA A 237 -5.07 -20.17 -13.51
CA ALA A 237 -6.32 -19.52 -13.07
C ALA A 237 -6.89 -18.54 -14.12
N VAL A 238 -6.07 -18.05 -15.06
CA VAL A 238 -6.45 -17.05 -16.07
C VAL A 238 -6.84 -17.68 -17.42
N VAL A 239 -6.57 -18.97 -17.63
CA VAL A 239 -7.01 -19.72 -18.82
C VAL A 239 -7.87 -20.91 -18.42
N PRO A 240 -9.19 -20.73 -18.20
CA PRO A 240 -10.11 -21.84 -18.28
C PRO A 240 -10.34 -22.14 -19.77
N GLY A 241 -9.62 -23.14 -20.29
CA GLY A 241 -9.87 -23.72 -21.62
C GLY A 241 -8.77 -23.48 -22.64
N ARG A 242 -7.85 -24.44 -22.73
CA ARG A 242 -7.15 -24.90 -23.95
C ARG A 242 -6.04 -25.88 -23.54
N CYS A 243 -6.43 -27.06 -23.05
CA CYS A 243 -5.51 -28.20 -22.96
C CYS A 243 -6.18 -29.58 -23.13
N ASP A 244 -7.43 -29.66 -23.61
CA ASP A 244 -8.15 -30.94 -23.82
C ASP A 244 -8.55 -31.18 -25.29
N LEU A 245 -7.78 -30.70 -26.27
CA LEU A 245 -8.13 -30.86 -27.70
C LEU A 245 -7.03 -31.48 -28.57
N ALA A 246 -6.07 -32.19 -27.96
CA ALA A 246 -4.98 -32.84 -28.72
C ALA A 246 -4.89 -34.37 -28.55
N MET A 247 -5.80 -35.03 -27.84
CA MET A 247 -5.70 -36.49 -27.57
C MET A 247 -6.94 -37.32 -27.93
N GLU A 248 -7.92 -36.77 -28.65
CA GLU A 248 -9.18 -37.49 -28.98
C GLU A 248 -9.45 -37.56 -30.50
N ARG A 249 -8.39 -37.52 -31.33
CA ARG A 249 -8.46 -37.79 -32.78
C ARG A 249 -7.43 -38.81 -33.26
N ALA A 250 -7.11 -39.79 -32.41
CA ALA A 250 -6.31 -40.95 -32.77
C ALA A 250 -7.00 -42.29 -32.46
N CYS A 251 -8.27 -42.27 -32.05
CA CYS A 251 -9.06 -43.46 -31.81
C CYS A 251 -10.53 -43.13 -32.06
N LEU A 252 -10.91 -43.06 -33.33
CA LEU A 252 -12.24 -43.32 -33.91
C LEU A 252 -12.15 -43.15 -35.43
#